data_AF-G4N371-F1
#
_entry.id   AF-G4N371-F1
#
_cell.length_a   1.000
_cell.length_b   1.000
_cell.length_c   1.000
_cell.angle_alpha   90.00
_cell.angle_beta   90.00
_cell.angle_gamma   90.00
#
_symmetry.space_group_name_H-M   'P 1'
#
loop_
_entity.id
_entity.type
_entity.pdbx_description
1 polymer ?
#
loop_
_entity_poly.entity_id
_entity_poly.type
_entity_poly.pdbx_seq_one_letter_code
_entity_poly.pdbx_strand_id
1 'polypeptide(L)'
;MGHPVEEPPRKATREEMRDAMLPLAYRDNCANLLIPLNRCRKDTYYLPWKCENERHSYEKCQYDEFKLRVKKMDELREAKGGARSN
;
A
#
# COMPACT_ATOMS: atom_id res chain seq x y z
N MET A 1 -28.36 6.17 -4.88
CA MET A 1 -27.28 6.07 -5.88
C MET A 1 -26.16 5.28 -5.22
N GLY A 2 -26.02 4.00 -5.55
CA GLY A 2 -25.01 3.12 -4.95
C GLY A 2 -23.64 3.44 -5.55
N HIS A 3 -22.65 3.67 -4.69
CA HIS A 3 -21.26 3.76 -5.13
C HIS A 3 -20.86 2.40 -5.74
N PRO A 4 -20.19 2.37 -6.91
CA PRO A 4 -19.64 1.13 -7.43
C PRO A 4 -18.68 0.58 -6.39
N VAL A 5 -18.86 -0.68 -6.01
CA VAL A 5 -17.92 -1.39 -5.15
C VAL A 5 -16.67 -1.58 -5.98
N GLU A 6 -15.70 -0.67 -5.83
CA GLU A 6 -14.37 -0.78 -6.43
C GLU A 6 -13.78 -2.11 -5.92
N GLU A 7 -13.70 -3.12 -6.80
CA GLU A 7 -13.09 -4.40 -6.43
C GLU A 7 -11.67 -4.15 -5.92
N PRO A 8 -11.29 -4.73 -4.78
CA PRO A 8 -9.96 -4.51 -4.24
C PRO A 8 -8.93 -5.01 -5.27
N PRO A 9 -7.92 -4.19 -5.61
CA PRO A 9 -6.95 -4.57 -6.62
C PRO A 9 -6.28 -5.89 -6.21
N ARG A 10 -6.07 -6.79 -7.19
CA ARG A 10 -5.46 -8.11 -6.97
C ARG A 10 -4.20 -7.97 -6.09
N LYS A 11 -4.19 -8.62 -4.94
CA LYS A 11 -3.01 -8.67 -4.06
C LYS A 11 -1.90 -9.48 -4.70
N ALA A 12 -0.65 -9.04 -4.52
CA ALA A 12 0.50 -9.78 -4.99
C ALA A 12 0.64 -11.09 -4.21
N THR A 13 0.96 -12.18 -4.90
CA THR A 13 1.26 -13.45 -4.23
C THR A 13 2.63 -13.36 -3.54
N ARG A 14 2.87 -14.24 -2.57
CA ARG A 14 4.17 -14.30 -1.87
C ARG A 14 5.33 -14.62 -2.83
N GLU A 15 5.05 -15.41 -3.86
CA GLU A 15 5.99 -15.76 -4.92
C GLU A 15 6.31 -14.55 -5.79
N GLU A 16 5.28 -13.82 -6.25
CA GLU A 16 5.46 -12.58 -7.03
C GLU A 16 6.30 -11.54 -6.27
N MET A 17 6.08 -11.37 -4.95
CA MET A 17 6.86 -10.44 -4.12
C MET A 17 8.31 -10.91 -3.89
N ARG A 18 8.54 -12.23 -3.80
CA ARG A 18 9.89 -12.81 -3.70
C ARG A 18 10.64 -12.58 -5.00
N ASP A 19 10.02 -12.88 -6.13
CA ASP A 19 10.63 -12.81 -7.46
C ASP A 19 10.93 -11.36 -7.85
N ALA A 20 10.09 -10.41 -7.40
CA ALA A 20 10.36 -8.98 -7.51
C ALA A 20 11.40 -8.44 -6.50
N MET A 21 11.95 -9.31 -5.63
CA MET A 21 12.94 -8.97 -4.59
C MET A 21 12.51 -7.80 -3.69
N LEU A 22 11.23 -7.76 -3.30
CA LEU A 22 10.74 -6.71 -2.39
C LEU A 22 11.32 -6.89 -0.98
N PRO A 23 11.82 -5.82 -0.33
CA PRO A 23 12.17 -5.85 1.09
C PRO A 23 10.95 -6.17 1.96
N LEU A 24 11.17 -6.81 3.11
CA LEU A 24 10.08 -7.28 3.99
C LEU A 24 9.10 -6.17 4.39
N ALA A 25 9.60 -4.95 4.61
CA ALA A 25 8.79 -3.80 5.00
C ALA A 25 7.76 -3.39 3.93
N TYR A 26 7.98 -3.74 2.65
CA TYR A 26 7.13 -3.39 1.53
C TYR A 26 6.33 -4.57 0.98
N ARG A 27 6.27 -5.68 1.72
CA ARG A 27 5.44 -6.85 1.40
C ARG A 27 4.06 -6.72 2.06
N ASP A 28 3.42 -5.58 1.84
CA ASP A 28 2.11 -5.22 2.37
C ASP A 28 0.98 -5.47 1.36
N ASN A 29 -0.23 -5.02 1.67
CA ASN A 29 -1.38 -5.21 0.78
C ASN A 29 -1.26 -4.41 -0.53
N CYS A 30 -0.37 -3.42 -0.59
CA CYS A 30 -0.15 -2.53 -1.73
C CYS A 30 1.01 -2.99 -2.64
N ALA A 31 1.66 -4.11 -2.32
CA ALA A 31 2.82 -4.63 -3.04
C ALA A 31 2.56 -4.90 -4.53
N ASN A 32 1.32 -5.22 -4.91
CA ASN A 32 0.90 -5.39 -6.31
C ASN A 32 1.07 -4.13 -7.16
N LEU A 33 0.99 -2.94 -6.56
CA LEU A 33 1.24 -1.66 -7.22
C LEU A 33 2.73 -1.28 -7.20
N LEU A 34 3.47 -1.74 -6.20
CA LEU A 34 4.90 -1.46 -6.08
C LEU A 34 5.74 -2.19 -7.12
N ILE A 35 5.38 -3.43 -7.47
CA ILE A 35 6.08 -4.23 -8.48
C ILE A 35 6.12 -3.51 -9.84
N PRO A 36 4.99 -3.09 -10.45
CA PRO A 36 5.01 -2.36 -11.72
C PRO A 36 5.68 -0.98 -11.60
N LEU A 37 5.52 -0.27 -10.48
CA LEU A 37 6.21 0.99 -10.24
C LEU A 37 7.74 0.82 -10.25
N ASN A 38 8.26 -0.22 -9.61
CA ASN A 38 9.70 -0.49 -9.59
C ASN A 38 10.23 -0.93 -10.96
N ARG A 39 9.41 -1.61 -11.78
CA ARG A 39 9.76 -1.90 -13.18
C ARG A 39 9.87 -0.59 -13.97
N CYS A 40 8.82 0.24 -13.95
CA CYS A 40 8.82 1.53 -14.65
C CYS A 40 9.99 2.43 -14.24
N ARG A 41 10.31 2.50 -12.94
CA ARG A 41 11.47 3.24 -12.42
C ARG A 41 12.80 2.74 -12.99
N LYS A 42 13.01 1.44 -13.07
CA LYS A 42 14.23 0.86 -13.66
C LYS A 42 14.30 1.14 -15.15
N ASP A 43 13.21 0.92 -15.88
CA ASP A 43 13.14 1.10 -17.33
C ASP A 43 13.35 2.56 -17.75
N THR A 44 12.90 3.50 -16.91
CA THR A 44 13.02 4.94 -17.16
C THR A 44 14.20 5.58 -16.43
N TYR A 45 15.11 4.81 -15.83
CA TYR A 45 16.26 5.33 -15.07
C TYR A 45 15.88 6.34 -13.97
N TYR A 46 14.75 6.12 -13.31
CA TYR A 46 14.26 6.91 -12.18
C TYR A 46 14.04 8.40 -12.51
N LEU A 47 13.68 8.72 -13.75
CA LEU A 47 13.36 10.09 -14.14
C LEU A 47 12.16 10.64 -13.34
N PRO A 48 12.25 11.84 -12.73
CA PRO A 48 11.22 12.35 -11.81
C PRO A 48 9.82 12.53 -12.39
N TRP A 49 9.70 12.78 -13.70
CA TRP A 49 8.46 13.03 -14.42
C TRP A 49 7.87 11.79 -15.11
N LYS A 50 8.45 10.61 -14.87
CA LYS A 50 7.95 9.33 -15.37
C LYS A 50 7.34 8.52 -14.23
N CYS A 51 6.43 7.61 -14.57
CA CYS A 51 5.77 6.71 -13.63
C CYS A 51 4.94 7.43 -12.54
N GLU A 52 4.46 8.65 -12.81
CA GLU A 52 3.74 9.47 -11.83
C GLU A 52 2.40 8.83 -11.43
N ASN A 53 1.68 8.26 -12.38
CA ASN A 53 0.41 7.60 -12.13
C ASN A 53 0.60 6.38 -11.22
N GLU A 54 1.55 5.51 -11.57
CA GLU A 54 1.89 4.32 -10.78
C GLU A 54 2.38 4.69 -9.38
N ARG A 55 3.17 5.77 -9.27
CA ARG A 55 3.60 6.31 -7.97
C ARG A 55 2.40 6.77 -7.16
N HIS A 56 1.53 7.58 -7.74
CA HIS A 56 0.39 8.15 -7.03
C HIS A 56 -0.63 7.08 -6.62
N SER A 57 -0.86 6.07 -7.47
CA SER A 57 -1.71 4.92 -7.12
C SER A 57 -1.15 4.13 -5.94
N TYR A 58 0.17 3.89 -5.91
CA TYR A 58 0.82 3.21 -4.78
C TYR A 58 0.74 4.04 -3.49
N GLU A 59 1.01 5.35 -3.57
CA GLU A 59 0.94 6.27 -2.42
C GLU A 59 -0.49 6.38 -1.86
N LYS A 60 -1.51 6.45 -2.73
CA LYS A 60 -2.91 6.43 -2.31
C LYS A 60 -3.25 5.14 -1.56
N CYS A 61 -2.82 3.98 -2.06
CA CYS A 61 -3.04 2.69 -1.39
C CYS A 61 -2.40 2.69 0.02
N GLN A 62 -1.16 3.16 0.14
CA GLN A 62 -0.45 3.26 1.42
C GLN A 62 -1.19 4.18 2.41
N TYR A 63 -1.68 5.31 1.91
CA TYR A 63 -2.44 6.26 2.71
C TYR A 63 -3.77 5.67 3.21
N ASP A 64 -4.47 4.94 2.35
CA ASP A 64 -5.70 4.25 2.72
C ASP A 64 -5.44 3.14 3.75
N GLU A 65 -4.37 2.36 3.60
CA GLU A 65 -3.97 1.36 4.60
C GLU A 65 -3.58 2.01 5.94
N PHE A 66 -2.88 3.14 5.89
CA PHE A 66 -2.55 3.90 7.10
C PHE A 66 -3.80 4.36 7.85
N LYS A 67 -4.79 4.93 7.15
CA LYS A 67 -6.07 5.33 7.78
C LYS A 67 -6.79 4.16 8.42
N LEU A 68 -6.79 2.98 7.78
CA LEU A 68 -7.35 1.76 8.38
C LEU A 68 -6.62 1.36 9.65
N ARG A 69 -5.29 1.46 9.68
CA ARG A 69 -4.47 1.18 10.88
C ARG A 69 -4.73 2.19 12.00
N VAL A 70 -4.86 3.48 11.68
CA VAL A 70 -5.20 4.53 12.66
C VAL A 70 -6.57 4.24 13.27
N LYS A 71 -7.58 3.96 12.45
CA LYS A 71 -8.92 3.61 12.93
C LYS A 71 -8.90 2.41 13.87
N LYS A 72 -8.16 1.35 13.51
CA LYS A 72 -7.99 0.18 14.38
C LYS A 72 -7.27 0.51 15.69
N MET A 73 -6.30 1.41 15.66
CA MET A 73 -5.62 1.86 16.87
C MET A 73 -6.53 2.68 17.77
N ASP A 74 -7.41 3.52 17.21
CA ASP A 74 -8.39 4.28 17.98
C ASP A 74 -9.44 3.36 18.63
N GLU A 75 -9.95 2.36 17.89
CA GLU A 75 -10.83 1.30 18.44
C GLU A 75 -10.17 0.57 19.62
N LEU A 76 -8.87 0.23 19.51
CA LEU A 76 -8.11 -0.41 20.58
C LEU A 76 -7.86 0.52 21.77
N ARG A 77 -7.70 1.84 21.54
CA ARG A 77 -7.52 2.83 22.61
C ARG A 77 -8.82 3.05 23.38
N GLU A 78 -9.95 3.13 22.68
CA GLU A 78 -11.28 3.22 23.31
C GLU A 78 -11.57 1.98 24.16
N ALA A 79 -11.29 0.79 23.65
CA ALA A 79 -11.43 -0.46 24.40
C ALA A 79 -10.55 -0.52 25.66
N LYS A 80 -9.43 0.21 25.70
CA LYS A 80 -8.51 0.34 26.85
C LYS A 80 -8.81 1.55 27.74
N GLY A 81 -9.96 2.21 27.57
CA GLY A 81 -10.34 3.37 28.39
C GLY A 81 -9.44 4.60 28.17
N GLY A 82 -8.86 4.76 26.98
CA GLY A 82 -8.01 5.90 26.63
C GLY A 82 -6.54 5.78 27.05
N ALA A 83 -6.13 4.67 27.68
CA ALA A 83 -4.75 4.42 28.05
C ALA A 83 -3.87 4.22 26.81
N ARG A 84 -2.80 5.03 26.67
CA ARG A 84 -1.74 4.77 25.70
C ARG A 84 -0.94 3.56 26.15
N SER A 85 -0.76 2.60 25.26
CA SER A 85 0.20 1.50 25.48
C SER A 85 1.60 2.06 25.24
N ASN A 86 2.28 2.49 26.31
CA ASN A 86 3.69 2.86 26.30
C ASN A 86 4.37 2.30 27.54
#